data_AF-A0A371XAI2-F1
#
_entry.id   AF-A0A371XAI2-F1
#
_cell.length_a   1.000
_cell.length_b   1.000
_cell.length_c   1.000
_cell.angle_alpha   90.00
_cell.angle_beta   90.00
_cell.angle_gamma   90.00
#
_symmetry.space_group_name_H-M   'P 1'
#
loop_
_entity.id
_entity.type
_entity.pdbx_description
1 polymer ?
#
loop_
_entity_poly.entity_id
_entity_poly.type
_entity_poly.pdbx_seq_one_letter_code
_entity_poly.pdbx_strand_id
1 'polypeptide(L)'
;MIRIYTSTAAAAFFALTAPVLAQSEADFVAAFSGTWQTLDPSFTKDGACRVELRSQSVDGGFGLSAEHCGGTLSDLDHWAIVDNQLALRDSSNKIVARLGGNQRRINGDTTSGPIVFERVTQSASAGSPSPSTRSPCTYYGYTASCADAKDMSLPEIAPNGGSVEAGVLVALNARKEARSDADVVATIPAGTCVRLEECKSQSGENWCRAQVANFSGWIKQTATRMNRWPILTFDQQCRSSK
;
A
#
# COMPACT_ATOMS: atom_id res chain seq x y z
N MET A 1 -47.37 4.23 66.07
CA MET A 1 -46.44 4.89 65.12
C MET A 1 -45.45 3.84 64.65
N ILE A 2 -45.49 3.49 63.36
CA ILE A 2 -44.72 2.41 62.75
C ILE A 2 -43.40 3.00 62.23
N ARG A 3 -42.25 2.49 62.69
CA ARG A 3 -40.93 2.84 62.15
C ARG A 3 -40.57 1.85 61.04
N ILE A 4 -40.39 2.38 59.83
CA ILE A 4 -39.95 1.65 58.64
C ILE A 4 -38.42 1.65 58.63
N TYR A 5 -37.81 0.47 58.53
CA TYR A 5 -36.38 0.29 58.32
C TYR A 5 -36.07 0.33 56.81
N THR A 6 -35.35 1.33 56.34
CA THR A 6 -34.78 1.36 55.00
C THR A 6 -33.39 0.74 55.01
N SER A 7 -33.28 -0.48 54.48
CA SER A 7 -32.00 -1.14 54.20
C SER A 7 -31.48 -0.71 52.83
N THR A 8 -30.38 0.03 52.81
CA THR A 8 -29.65 0.39 51.59
C THR A 8 -28.71 -0.76 51.20
N ALA A 9 -29.04 -1.49 50.14
CA ALA A 9 -28.14 -2.48 49.56
C ALA A 9 -27.18 -1.79 48.58
N ALA A 10 -25.89 -1.74 48.92
CA ALA A 10 -24.83 -1.28 48.02
C ALA A 10 -24.45 -2.43 47.07
N ALA A 11 -24.81 -2.32 45.79
CA ALA A 11 -24.35 -3.25 44.75
C ALA A 11 -22.95 -2.84 44.27
N ALA A 12 -21.94 -3.66 44.58
CA ALA A 12 -20.58 -3.51 44.07
C ALA A 12 -20.52 -3.92 42.60
N PHE A 13 -20.31 -2.96 41.70
CA PHE A 13 -19.99 -3.21 40.30
C PHE A 13 -18.52 -3.63 40.19
N PHE A 14 -18.26 -4.93 40.03
CA PHE A 14 -16.95 -5.43 39.60
C PHE A 14 -16.82 -5.23 38.09
N ALA A 15 -16.03 -4.24 37.68
CA ALA A 15 -15.62 -4.08 36.29
C ALA A 15 -14.60 -5.19 35.94
N LEU A 16 -15.04 -6.20 35.19
CA LEU A 16 -14.16 -7.18 34.58
C LEU A 16 -13.39 -6.50 33.44
N THR A 17 -12.16 -6.05 33.72
CA THR A 17 -11.22 -5.66 32.67
C THR A 17 -10.74 -6.92 31.97
N ALA A 18 -11.29 -7.20 30.78
CA ALA A 18 -10.73 -8.24 29.92
C ALA A 18 -9.30 -7.85 29.53
N PRO A 19 -8.31 -8.75 29.65
CA PRO A 19 -6.97 -8.47 29.17
C PRO A 19 -7.01 -8.31 27.65
N VAL A 20 -6.54 -7.17 27.16
CA VAL A 20 -6.18 -7.02 25.75
C VAL A 20 -5.02 -7.97 25.50
N LEU A 21 -5.26 -9.06 24.77
CA LEU A 21 -4.19 -9.98 24.38
C LEU A 21 -3.26 -9.23 23.42
N ALA A 22 -2.06 -8.88 23.90
CA ALA A 22 -0.98 -8.50 23.02
C ALA A 22 -0.74 -9.64 22.03
N GLN A 23 -0.71 -9.32 20.72
CA GLN A 23 -0.43 -10.31 19.67
C GLN A 23 0.90 -11.01 20.00
N SER A 24 0.89 -12.35 20.04
CA SER A 24 2.09 -13.09 20.44
C SER A 24 3.18 -12.96 19.38
N GLU A 25 4.45 -13.15 19.77
CA GLU A 25 5.56 -13.22 18.82
C GLU A 25 5.30 -14.27 17.73
N ALA A 26 4.76 -15.43 18.11
CA ALA A 26 4.39 -16.48 17.16
C ALA A 26 3.32 -16.00 16.15
N ASP A 27 2.32 -15.24 16.60
CA ASP A 27 1.31 -14.66 15.71
C ASP A 27 1.89 -13.60 14.78
N PHE A 28 2.85 -12.80 15.27
CA PHE A 28 3.57 -11.83 14.44
C PHE A 28 4.39 -12.54 13.38
N VAL A 29 5.17 -13.55 13.78
CA VAL A 29 6.01 -14.34 12.87
C VAL A 29 5.15 -15.01 11.82
N ALA A 30 4.05 -15.66 12.21
CA ALA A 30 3.11 -16.28 11.29
C ALA A 30 2.48 -15.25 10.34
N ALA A 31 2.09 -14.08 10.85
CA ALA A 31 1.46 -13.03 10.06
C ALA A 31 2.39 -12.43 9.00
N PHE A 32 3.71 -12.35 9.24
CA PHE A 32 4.66 -11.72 8.33
C PHE A 32 5.54 -12.69 7.55
N SER A 33 5.61 -13.97 7.94
CA SER A 33 6.31 -14.99 7.16
C SER A 33 5.72 -15.16 5.76
N GLY A 34 6.55 -15.52 4.78
CA GLY A 34 6.21 -15.72 3.38
C GLY A 34 6.98 -14.80 2.43
N THR A 35 6.58 -14.83 1.16
CA THR A 35 7.27 -14.10 0.09
C THR A 35 6.77 -12.66 -0.04
N TRP A 36 7.71 -11.74 -0.10
CA TRP A 36 7.48 -10.32 -0.30
C TRP A 36 8.32 -9.81 -1.48
N GLN A 37 7.87 -8.75 -2.14
CA GLN A 37 8.61 -8.16 -3.26
C GLN A 37 8.61 -6.63 -3.21
N THR A 38 9.71 -6.03 -3.67
CA THR A 38 9.77 -4.62 -4.04
C THR A 38 10.16 -4.47 -5.52
N LEU A 39 9.61 -3.46 -6.17
CA LEU A 39 9.85 -3.14 -7.58
C LEU A 39 10.65 -1.84 -7.76
N ASP A 40 11.09 -1.23 -6.67
CA ASP A 40 11.82 0.02 -6.71
C ASP A 40 13.24 -0.21 -7.30
N PRO A 41 13.60 0.46 -8.41
CA PRO A 41 14.88 0.27 -9.07
C PRO A 41 16.10 0.46 -8.17
N SER A 42 16.00 1.32 -7.15
CA SER A 42 17.10 1.59 -6.19
C SER A 42 17.45 0.40 -5.30
N PHE A 43 16.51 -0.56 -5.18
CA PHE A 43 16.63 -1.76 -4.34
C PHE A 43 16.67 -3.06 -5.16
N THR A 44 16.74 -2.96 -6.50
CA THR A 44 16.76 -4.12 -7.41
C THR A 44 18.04 -4.19 -8.22
N LYS A 45 18.44 -5.40 -8.63
CA LYS A 45 19.60 -5.62 -9.49
C LYS A 45 19.21 -6.11 -10.90
N ASP A 46 18.38 -7.16 -10.99
CA ASP A 46 18.05 -7.83 -12.25
C ASP A 46 16.58 -8.35 -12.27
N GLY A 47 15.67 -7.61 -11.65
CA GLY A 47 14.27 -8.01 -11.49
C GLY A 47 13.69 -7.53 -10.16
N ALA A 48 12.42 -7.87 -9.88
CA ALA A 48 11.81 -7.58 -8.60
C ALA A 48 12.65 -8.18 -7.46
N CYS A 49 13.07 -7.35 -6.49
CA CYS A 49 13.76 -7.84 -5.31
C CYS A 49 12.75 -8.63 -4.48
N ARG A 50 12.97 -9.92 -4.33
CA ARG A 50 12.10 -10.83 -3.56
C ARG A 50 12.80 -11.21 -2.27
N VAL A 51 12.07 -11.14 -1.17
CA VAL A 51 12.52 -11.67 0.12
C VAL A 51 11.53 -12.72 0.61
N GLU A 52 12.02 -13.88 1.00
CA GLU A 52 11.25 -14.90 1.70
C GLU A 52 11.56 -14.79 3.19
N LEU A 53 10.57 -14.37 3.97
CA LEU A 53 10.66 -14.29 5.42
C LEU A 53 10.24 -15.64 6.00
N ARG A 54 11.20 -16.42 6.49
CA ARG A 54 10.93 -17.76 7.03
C ARG A 54 10.64 -17.66 8.52
N SER A 55 9.79 -18.55 9.03
CA SER A 55 9.51 -18.66 10.47
C SER A 55 10.56 -19.45 11.25
N GLN A 56 11.54 -20.06 10.57
CA GLN A 56 12.61 -20.81 11.20
C GLN A 56 13.55 -19.86 11.95
N SER A 57 13.72 -20.07 13.25
CA SER A 57 14.69 -19.32 14.06
C SER A 57 16.13 -19.60 13.63
N VAL A 58 16.92 -18.54 13.62
CA VAL A 58 18.38 -18.53 13.40
C VAL A 58 19.02 -17.66 14.47
N ASP A 59 20.35 -17.62 14.55
CA ASP A 59 21.02 -16.67 15.43
C ASP A 59 20.64 -15.22 15.05
N GLY A 60 20.26 -14.41 16.02
CA GLY A 60 19.82 -13.02 15.79
C GLY A 60 18.39 -12.82 15.25
N GLY A 61 17.61 -13.89 15.00
CA GLY A 61 16.20 -13.76 14.60
C GLY A 61 15.64 -14.96 13.84
N PHE A 62 15.16 -14.71 12.63
CA PHE A 62 14.48 -15.66 11.76
C PHE A 62 15.08 -15.65 10.36
N GLY A 63 15.09 -16.81 9.69
CA GLY A 63 15.73 -16.96 8.39
C GLY A 63 15.12 -16.08 7.31
N LEU A 64 15.97 -15.52 6.45
CA LEU A 64 15.57 -14.77 5.26
C LEU A 64 16.31 -15.33 4.04
N SER A 65 15.67 -15.31 2.88
CA SER A 65 16.41 -15.40 1.61
C SER A 65 16.00 -14.28 0.68
N ALA A 66 16.98 -13.72 -0.03
CA ALA A 66 16.80 -12.61 -0.95
C ALA A 66 17.21 -13.00 -2.37
N GLU A 67 16.43 -12.55 -3.37
CA GLU A 67 16.69 -12.75 -4.78
C GLU A 67 16.54 -11.42 -5.53
N HIS A 68 17.42 -11.15 -6.49
CA HIS A 68 17.43 -9.94 -7.32
C HIS A 68 17.49 -8.61 -6.56
N CYS A 69 17.83 -8.65 -5.26
CA CYS A 69 17.98 -7.46 -4.44
C CYS A 69 19.31 -6.74 -4.71
N GLY A 70 19.23 -5.43 -4.80
CA GLY A 70 20.35 -4.53 -5.09
C GLY A 70 20.44 -3.39 -4.07
N GLY A 71 21.45 -2.55 -4.25
CA GLY A 71 21.70 -1.41 -3.37
C GLY A 71 21.85 -1.85 -1.91
N THR A 72 21.15 -1.16 -1.02
CA THR A 72 21.17 -1.43 0.43
C THR A 72 20.59 -2.80 0.82
N LEU A 73 19.91 -3.50 -0.08
CA LEU A 73 19.33 -4.83 0.19
C LEU A 73 20.16 -5.99 -0.34
N SER A 74 21.35 -5.75 -0.91
CA SER A 74 22.14 -6.83 -1.53
C SER A 74 22.62 -7.88 -0.52
N ASP A 75 22.78 -7.48 0.74
CA ASP A 75 23.47 -8.26 1.77
C ASP A 75 22.52 -8.71 2.89
N LEU A 76 21.21 -8.74 2.62
CA LEU A 76 20.20 -9.22 3.57
C LEU A 76 20.44 -10.69 3.93
N ASP A 77 20.36 -11.00 5.23
CA ASP A 77 20.71 -12.32 5.76
C ASP A 77 19.59 -12.93 6.61
N HIS A 78 19.02 -12.15 7.52
CA HIS A 78 17.93 -12.59 8.41
C HIS A 78 16.98 -11.42 8.71
N TRP A 79 15.84 -11.75 9.32
CA TRP A 79 14.89 -10.76 9.82
C TRP A 79 14.62 -11.00 11.29
N ALA A 80 14.19 -9.96 11.99
CA ALA A 80 13.93 -10.02 13.43
C ALA A 80 12.75 -9.14 13.81
N ILE A 81 12.27 -9.32 15.04
CA ILE A 81 11.34 -8.39 15.66
C ILE A 81 12.16 -7.50 16.59
N VAL A 82 12.20 -6.19 16.31
CA VAL A 82 12.96 -5.20 17.09
C VAL A 82 12.03 -4.05 17.40
N ASP A 83 11.87 -3.71 18.67
CA ASP A 83 10.96 -2.66 19.12
C ASP A 83 9.53 -2.84 18.58
N ASN A 84 9.06 -4.09 18.55
CA ASN A 84 7.75 -4.48 18.01
C ASN A 84 7.56 -4.16 16.51
N GLN A 85 8.65 -4.10 15.75
CA GLN A 85 8.65 -3.91 14.31
C GLN A 85 9.45 -5.01 13.61
N LEU A 86 9.10 -5.26 12.36
CA LEU A 86 9.87 -6.15 11.50
C LEU A 86 11.17 -5.43 11.12
N ALA A 87 12.31 -6.05 11.37
CA ALA A 87 13.61 -5.52 10.98
C ALA A 87 14.28 -6.45 9.98
N LEU A 88 14.75 -5.90 8.86
CA LEU A 88 15.64 -6.60 7.94
C LEU A 88 17.08 -6.34 8.38
N ARG A 89 17.91 -7.39 8.41
CA ARG A 89 19.29 -7.31 8.87
C ARG A 89 20.25 -7.89 7.84
N ASP A 90 21.44 -7.32 7.79
CA ASP A 90 22.54 -7.85 7.00
C ASP A 90 23.32 -8.93 7.77
N SER A 91 24.29 -9.55 7.09
CA SER A 91 25.18 -10.58 7.67
C SER A 91 26.04 -10.10 8.84
N SER A 92 26.17 -8.78 9.04
CA SER A 92 26.84 -8.17 10.19
C SER A 92 25.88 -7.87 11.35
N ASN A 93 24.63 -8.36 11.26
CA ASN A 93 23.55 -8.12 12.23
C ASN A 93 23.15 -6.63 12.35
N LYS A 94 23.48 -5.80 11.35
CA LYS A 94 23.07 -4.39 11.32
C LYS A 94 21.66 -4.29 10.76
N ILE A 95 20.85 -3.42 11.35
CA ILE A 95 19.50 -3.12 10.87
C ILE A 95 19.61 -2.34 9.56
N VAL A 96 19.13 -2.96 8.48
CA VAL A 96 19.07 -2.40 7.13
C VAL A 96 17.78 -1.61 6.93
N ALA A 97 16.66 -2.14 7.44
CA ALA A 97 15.35 -1.50 7.38
C ALA A 97 14.52 -1.85 8.62
N ARG A 98 13.71 -0.91 9.10
CA ARG A 98 12.62 -1.16 10.05
C ARG A 98 11.31 -0.97 9.32
N LEU A 99 10.46 -1.99 9.36
CA LEU A 99 9.27 -2.11 8.55
C LEU A 99 8.05 -2.33 9.46
N GLY A 100 6.97 -1.64 9.09
CA GLY A 100 5.65 -1.81 9.68
C GLY A 100 4.60 -1.90 8.58
N GLY A 101 3.37 -2.21 8.96
CA GLY A 101 2.26 -2.30 8.01
C GLY A 101 1.35 -3.47 8.33
N ASN A 102 0.82 -4.10 7.30
CA ASN A 102 -0.15 -5.19 7.42
C ASN A 102 0.31 -6.41 6.61
N GLN A 103 -0.49 -7.48 6.64
CA GLN A 103 -0.18 -8.75 5.98
C GLN A 103 -0.21 -8.70 4.45
N ARG A 104 -0.51 -7.57 3.81
CA ARG A 104 -0.46 -7.41 2.35
C ARG A 104 0.67 -6.52 1.90
N ARG A 105 1.08 -5.58 2.76
CA ARG A 105 2.07 -4.57 2.44
C ARG A 105 2.78 -4.10 3.70
N ILE A 106 4.10 -4.07 3.63
CA ILE A 106 4.98 -3.51 4.66
C ILE A 106 5.83 -2.41 4.05
N ASN A 107 6.14 -1.39 4.84
CA ASN A 107 6.94 -0.26 4.42
C ASN A 107 7.75 0.29 5.58
N GLY A 108 8.76 1.08 5.24
CA GLY A 108 9.59 1.78 6.22
C GLY A 108 10.73 2.49 5.54
N ASP A 109 11.82 2.69 6.26
CA ASP A 109 12.97 3.46 5.79
C ASP A 109 14.24 2.62 5.80
N THR A 110 15.08 2.88 4.80
CA THR A 110 16.47 2.41 4.72
C THR A 110 17.41 3.61 4.77
N THR A 111 18.71 3.36 4.83
CA THR A 111 19.72 4.44 4.69
C THR A 111 19.69 5.11 3.30
N SER A 112 19.13 4.44 2.29
CA SER A 112 19.06 4.93 0.90
C SER A 112 17.71 5.54 0.55
N GLY A 113 16.74 5.53 1.47
CA GLY A 113 15.39 6.08 1.28
C GLY A 113 14.27 5.14 1.70
N PRO A 114 13.01 5.56 1.52
CA PRO A 114 11.84 4.79 1.90
C PRO A 114 11.72 3.53 1.04
N ILE A 115 11.24 2.45 1.64
CA ILE A 115 11.05 1.15 0.98
C ILE A 115 9.64 0.63 1.20
N VAL A 116 9.11 -0.05 0.19
CA VAL A 116 7.82 -0.73 0.24
C VAL A 116 7.97 -2.15 -0.30
N PHE A 117 7.44 -3.11 0.44
CA PHE A 117 7.27 -4.48 0.02
C PHE A 117 5.80 -4.87 -0.03
N GLU A 118 5.42 -5.60 -1.07
CA GLU A 118 4.10 -6.18 -1.25
C GLU A 118 4.17 -7.70 -1.14
N ARG A 119 3.16 -8.32 -0.53
CA ARG A 119 3.11 -9.77 -0.38
C ARG A 119 2.85 -10.43 -1.73
N VAL A 120 3.66 -11.43 -2.06
CA VAL A 120 3.42 -12.30 -3.20
C VAL A 120 2.47 -13.40 -2.73
N THR A 121 1.21 -13.35 -3.15
CA THR A 121 0.28 -14.46 -2.92
C THR A 121 0.69 -15.65 -3.80
N GLN A 122 0.75 -16.86 -3.25
CA GLN A 122 0.97 -18.13 -3.98
C GLN A 122 -0.18 -18.49 -4.95
N SER A 123 -0.55 -17.57 -5.84
CA SER A 123 -1.24 -17.83 -7.11
C SER A 123 -0.38 -17.41 -8.31
N ALA A 124 0.85 -16.96 -8.07
CA ALA A 124 1.85 -16.72 -9.10
C ALA A 124 3.05 -17.61 -8.85
N SER A 125 2.90 -18.90 -9.16
CA SER A 125 4.07 -19.72 -9.51
C SER A 125 4.80 -19.00 -10.64
N ALA A 126 6.11 -18.86 -10.47
CA ALA A 126 7.02 -18.38 -11.50
C ALA A 126 6.93 -19.29 -12.72
N GLY A 127 6.04 -18.96 -13.65
CA GLY A 127 6.24 -19.30 -15.04
C GLY A 127 7.33 -18.39 -15.59
N SER A 128 8.41 -18.99 -16.07
CA SER A 128 9.35 -18.36 -17.01
C SER A 128 8.60 -17.53 -18.06
N PRO A 129 9.19 -16.45 -18.58
CA PRO A 129 8.53 -15.56 -19.53
C PRO A 129 8.17 -16.36 -20.79
N SER A 130 6.90 -16.71 -20.95
CA SER A 130 6.37 -17.08 -22.25
C SER A 130 6.23 -15.78 -23.05
N PRO A 131 6.81 -15.66 -24.26
CA PRO A 131 6.66 -14.49 -25.09
C PRO A 131 5.26 -14.52 -25.71
N SER A 132 4.24 -14.17 -24.93
CA SER A 132 2.92 -13.89 -25.47
C SER A 132 2.82 -12.40 -25.75
N THR A 133 3.01 -12.04 -27.01
CA THR A 133 2.65 -10.77 -27.64
C THR A 133 1.18 -10.43 -27.37
N ARG A 134 0.87 -9.78 -26.23
CA ARG A 134 -0.39 -9.05 -25.99
C ARG A 134 -0.08 -7.82 -25.14
N SER A 135 0.19 -6.74 -25.89
CA SER A 135 0.46 -5.33 -25.54
C SER A 135 0.62 -4.94 -24.06
N PRO A 136 1.71 -4.24 -23.67
CA PRO A 136 1.93 -3.62 -22.34
C PRO A 136 1.02 -2.40 -22.08
N CYS A 137 -0.21 -2.47 -22.56
CA CYS A 137 -1.11 -1.35 -22.71
C CYS A 137 -1.90 -1.11 -21.43
N THR A 138 -1.75 0.09 -20.87
CA THR A 138 -2.72 0.68 -19.95
C THR A 138 -3.87 1.24 -20.77
N TYR A 139 -5.10 0.82 -20.53
CA TYR A 139 -6.27 1.26 -21.30
C TYR A 139 -6.91 2.52 -20.72
N TYR A 140 -7.52 3.39 -21.53
CA TYR A 140 -8.37 4.45 -20.99
C TYR A 140 -9.64 3.83 -20.38
N GLY A 141 -9.76 3.86 -19.05
CA GLY A 141 -10.88 3.29 -18.32
C GLY A 141 -11.22 1.86 -18.78
N TYR A 142 -12.47 1.65 -19.21
CA TYR A 142 -12.93 0.35 -19.72
C TYR A 142 -12.95 0.23 -21.24
N THR A 143 -12.35 1.19 -21.95
CA THR A 143 -12.27 1.16 -23.42
C THR A 143 -11.29 0.09 -23.93
N ALA A 144 -11.22 -0.04 -25.25
CA ALA A 144 -10.21 -0.86 -25.94
C ALA A 144 -8.98 -0.04 -26.38
N SER A 145 -8.98 1.28 -26.14
CA SER A 145 -7.91 2.20 -26.56
C SER A 145 -6.81 2.28 -25.52
N CYS A 146 -5.55 2.25 -25.99
CA CYS A 146 -4.38 2.39 -25.14
C CYS A 146 -4.12 3.86 -24.79
N ALA A 147 -3.75 4.10 -23.54
CA ALA A 147 -3.30 5.40 -23.07
C ALA A 147 -1.97 5.79 -23.71
N ASP A 148 -1.88 7.05 -24.15
CA ASP A 148 -0.61 7.65 -24.56
C ASP A 148 0.31 7.84 -23.34
N ALA A 149 1.62 7.76 -23.55
CA ALA A 149 2.62 7.97 -22.49
C ALA A 149 2.45 9.33 -21.76
N LYS A 150 2.05 10.36 -22.50
CA LYS A 150 1.80 11.70 -21.96
C LYS A 150 0.60 11.76 -20.99
N ASP A 151 -0.39 10.89 -21.14
CA ASP A 151 -1.58 10.89 -20.28
C ASP A 151 -1.36 10.06 -19.00
N MET A 152 -0.30 9.26 -18.99
CA MET A 152 0.17 8.49 -17.82
C MET A 152 1.16 9.28 -16.96
N SER A 153 1.60 10.46 -17.40
CA SER A 153 2.44 11.32 -16.57
C SER A 153 1.59 11.98 -15.48
N LEU A 154 2.22 12.27 -14.34
CA LEU A 154 1.58 13.08 -13.31
C LEU A 154 1.40 14.51 -13.84
N PRO A 155 0.21 15.11 -13.67
CA PRO A 155 0.01 16.52 -13.98
C PRO A 155 0.98 17.40 -13.19
N GLU A 156 1.60 18.36 -13.87
CA GLU A 156 2.43 19.37 -13.22
C GLU A 156 1.51 20.45 -12.63
N ILE A 157 1.42 20.50 -11.30
CA ILE A 157 0.62 21.49 -10.58
C ILE A 157 1.57 22.52 -9.97
N ALA A 158 1.36 23.79 -10.32
CA ALA A 158 2.22 24.87 -9.84
C ALA A 158 2.18 24.96 -8.30
N PRO A 159 3.34 25.07 -7.61
CA PRO A 159 3.43 25.06 -6.15
C PRO A 159 2.74 26.25 -5.47
N ASN A 160 2.37 27.30 -6.21
CA ASN A 160 1.77 28.53 -5.69
C ASN A 160 0.22 28.52 -5.74
N GLY A 161 -0.42 27.35 -5.62
CA GLY A 161 -1.88 27.23 -5.57
C GLY A 161 -2.57 27.09 -6.93
N GLY A 162 -1.93 26.40 -7.88
CA GLY A 162 -2.55 26.03 -9.15
C GLY A 162 -3.49 24.82 -9.03
N SER A 163 -4.28 24.57 -10.07
CA SER A 163 -5.01 23.32 -10.23
C SER A 163 -5.13 22.96 -11.70
N VAL A 164 -5.12 21.67 -12.02
CA VAL A 164 -5.33 21.16 -13.37
C VAL A 164 -6.66 20.43 -13.43
N GLU A 165 -7.43 20.60 -14.50
CA GLU A 165 -8.65 19.82 -14.70
C GLU A 165 -8.33 18.41 -15.20
N ALA A 166 -9.04 17.42 -14.69
CA ALA A 166 -8.93 16.03 -15.10
C ALA A 166 -10.30 15.41 -15.33
N GLY A 167 -10.38 14.51 -16.31
CA GLY A 167 -11.58 13.74 -16.63
C GLY A 167 -11.54 12.37 -15.97
N VAL A 168 -12.53 12.05 -15.14
CA VAL A 168 -12.63 10.72 -14.53
C VAL A 168 -13.18 9.71 -15.55
N LEU A 169 -12.44 8.64 -15.85
CA LEU A 169 -12.74 7.67 -16.90
C LEU A 169 -13.56 6.47 -16.40
N VAL A 170 -13.53 6.19 -15.10
CA VAL A 170 -14.28 5.11 -14.43
C VAL A 170 -14.78 5.60 -13.09
N ALA A 171 -15.82 4.98 -12.53
CA ALA A 171 -16.23 5.28 -11.16
C ALA A 171 -15.05 5.06 -10.20
N LEU A 172 -14.65 6.11 -9.49
CA LEU A 172 -13.36 6.17 -8.79
C LEU A 172 -13.54 6.55 -7.33
N ASN A 173 -12.96 5.78 -6.42
CA ASN A 173 -12.98 6.09 -5.00
C ASN A 173 -11.94 7.18 -4.70
N ALA A 174 -12.42 8.27 -4.10
CA ALA A 174 -11.59 9.28 -3.45
C ALA A 174 -11.35 8.86 -2.00
N ARG A 175 -10.09 8.91 -1.56
CA ARG A 175 -9.66 8.41 -0.25
C ARG A 175 -9.11 9.52 0.64
N LYS A 176 -9.13 9.31 1.96
CA LYS A 176 -8.56 10.26 2.94
C LYS A 176 -7.06 10.49 2.73
N GLU A 177 -6.34 9.47 2.27
CA GLU A 177 -4.89 9.49 2.06
C GLU A 177 -4.54 8.82 0.71
N ALA A 178 -3.35 9.12 0.19
CA ALA A 178 -2.81 8.59 -1.07
C ALA A 178 -2.32 7.14 -0.94
N ARG A 179 -3.20 6.23 -0.52
CA ARG A 179 -2.93 4.80 -0.40
C ARG A 179 -4.19 3.97 -0.62
N SER A 180 -4.02 2.78 -1.18
CA SER A 180 -5.14 1.93 -1.62
C SER A 180 -6.01 1.39 -0.47
N ASP A 181 -5.52 1.39 0.77
CA ASP A 181 -6.20 0.91 1.97
C ASP A 181 -6.76 2.03 2.86
N ALA A 182 -6.57 3.30 2.51
CA ALA A 182 -7.17 4.43 3.24
C ALA A 182 -8.69 4.47 3.07
N ASP A 183 -9.39 4.98 4.09
CA ASP A 183 -10.84 5.16 4.05
C ASP A 183 -11.29 5.89 2.78
N VAL A 184 -12.37 5.39 2.17
CA VAL A 184 -13.06 6.07 1.08
C VAL A 184 -13.91 7.20 1.65
N VAL A 185 -13.70 8.43 1.18
CA VAL A 185 -14.50 9.60 1.57
C VAL A 185 -15.65 9.86 0.61
N ALA A 186 -15.49 9.47 -0.66
CA ALA A 186 -16.49 9.61 -1.70
C ALA A 186 -16.17 8.68 -2.87
N THR A 187 -17.18 8.44 -3.72
CA THR A 187 -16.99 7.82 -5.04
C THR A 187 -17.38 8.84 -6.09
N ILE A 188 -16.46 9.13 -7.01
CA ILE A 188 -16.64 10.05 -8.13
C ILE A 188 -17.17 9.27 -9.33
N PRO A 189 -18.33 9.64 -9.92
CA PRO A 189 -18.83 9.00 -11.13
C PRO A 189 -17.88 9.16 -12.33
N ALA A 190 -17.88 8.19 -13.25
CA ALA A 190 -17.23 8.34 -14.55
C ALA A 190 -17.82 9.52 -15.33
N GLY A 191 -17.01 10.21 -16.13
CA GLY A 191 -17.37 11.41 -16.86
C GLY A 191 -17.30 12.71 -16.05
N THR A 192 -17.00 12.64 -14.75
CA THR A 192 -16.91 13.83 -13.89
C THR A 192 -15.60 14.59 -14.15
N CYS A 193 -15.69 15.91 -14.34
CA CYS A 193 -14.53 16.80 -14.28
C CYS A 193 -14.15 17.07 -12.83
N VAL A 194 -12.87 16.89 -12.50
CA VAL A 194 -12.33 17.18 -11.17
C VAL A 194 -11.18 18.17 -11.27
N ARG A 195 -10.95 18.95 -10.22
CA ARG A 195 -9.76 19.81 -10.10
C ARG A 195 -8.70 19.09 -9.30
N LEU A 196 -7.54 18.87 -9.89
CA LEU A 196 -6.38 18.30 -9.22
C LEU A 196 -5.56 19.43 -8.61
N GLU A 197 -5.35 19.38 -7.31
CA GLU A 197 -4.66 20.44 -6.55
C GLU A 197 -3.29 20.00 -6.05
N GLU A 198 -3.06 18.69 -5.97
CA GLU A 198 -1.79 18.10 -5.57
C GLU A 198 -1.65 16.75 -6.25
N CYS A 199 -0.46 16.42 -6.76
CA CYS A 199 -0.17 15.14 -7.36
C CYS A 199 1.16 14.63 -6.83
N LYS A 200 1.23 13.36 -6.48
CA LYS A 200 2.44 12.72 -5.99
C LYS A 200 2.51 11.26 -6.41
N SER A 201 3.74 10.79 -6.57
CA SER A 201 3.99 9.36 -6.65
C SER A 201 4.22 8.84 -5.24
N GLN A 202 3.43 7.86 -4.82
CA GLN A 202 3.60 7.18 -3.56
C GLN A 202 3.63 5.68 -3.82
N SER A 203 4.80 5.08 -3.59
CA SER A 203 4.99 3.63 -3.70
C SER A 203 4.77 3.09 -5.12
N GLY A 204 5.31 3.79 -6.12
CA GLY A 204 5.16 3.44 -7.53
C GLY A 204 3.75 3.70 -8.10
N GLU A 205 2.85 4.24 -7.29
CA GLU A 205 1.49 4.58 -7.69
C GLU A 205 1.33 6.08 -7.75
N ASN A 206 0.70 6.56 -8.81
CA ASN A 206 0.42 7.97 -9.01
C ASN A 206 -0.92 8.32 -8.38
N TRP A 207 -0.90 9.29 -7.48
CA TRP A 207 -2.05 9.78 -6.74
C TRP A 207 -2.21 11.28 -6.96
N CYS A 208 -3.44 11.73 -7.14
CA CYS A 208 -3.75 13.15 -7.16
C CYS A 208 -4.88 13.46 -6.18
N ARG A 209 -4.77 14.58 -5.48
CA ARG A 209 -5.82 15.12 -4.63
C ARG A 209 -6.82 15.85 -5.52
N ALA A 210 -8.00 15.27 -5.65
CA ALA A 210 -9.10 15.82 -6.42
C ALA A 210 -10.05 16.60 -5.51
N GLN A 211 -10.38 17.81 -5.93
CA GLN A 211 -11.44 18.63 -5.38
C GLN A 211 -12.68 18.53 -6.27
N VAL A 212 -13.81 18.16 -5.68
CA VAL A 212 -15.11 18.04 -6.35
C VAL A 212 -16.18 18.67 -5.47
N ALA A 213 -16.74 19.79 -5.91
CA ALA A 213 -17.78 20.55 -5.21
C ALA A 213 -17.48 20.70 -3.70
N ASN A 214 -18.06 19.85 -2.86
CA ASN A 214 -18.04 19.89 -1.40
C ASN A 214 -17.03 18.93 -0.74
N PHE A 215 -16.22 18.18 -1.49
CA PHE A 215 -15.22 17.29 -0.89
C PHE A 215 -13.88 17.32 -1.61
N SER A 216 -12.84 16.91 -0.87
CA SER A 216 -11.48 16.70 -1.33
C SER A 216 -11.05 15.28 -0.99
N GLY A 217 -10.35 14.60 -1.89
CA GLY A 217 -9.79 13.28 -1.60
C GLY A 217 -8.77 12.81 -2.63
N TRP A 218 -7.98 11.83 -2.24
CA TRP A 218 -6.93 11.25 -3.07
C TRP A 218 -7.51 10.21 -4.02
N ILE A 219 -7.27 10.39 -5.31
CA ILE A 219 -7.63 9.46 -6.37
C ILE A 219 -6.37 8.90 -7.02
N LYS A 220 -6.41 7.61 -7.36
CA LYS A 220 -5.29 6.87 -7.95
C LYS A 220 -5.41 6.88 -9.46
N GLN A 221 -4.33 7.19 -10.18
CA GLN A 221 -4.30 7.34 -11.65
C GLN A 221 -4.46 6.01 -12.39
N THR A 222 -4.05 4.89 -11.78
CA THR A 222 -4.13 3.56 -12.39
C THR A 222 -4.86 2.57 -11.51
N ALA A 223 -5.56 1.63 -12.15
CA ALA A 223 -6.23 0.50 -11.50
C ALA A 223 -6.12 -0.76 -12.35
N THR A 224 -6.57 -1.90 -11.83
CA THR A 224 -6.56 -3.17 -12.56
C THR A 224 -7.98 -3.66 -12.79
N ARG A 225 -8.41 -3.73 -14.04
CA ARG A 225 -9.70 -4.33 -14.45
C ARG A 225 -9.59 -5.85 -14.44
N MET A 226 -10.53 -6.50 -13.74
CA MET A 226 -10.63 -7.97 -13.63
C MET A 226 -9.31 -8.64 -13.21
N ASN A 227 -8.54 -7.98 -12.34
CA ASN A 227 -7.24 -8.43 -11.87
C ASN A 227 -6.23 -8.78 -12.99
N ARG A 228 -6.40 -8.20 -14.18
CA ARG A 228 -5.62 -8.57 -15.36
C ARG A 228 -5.17 -7.39 -16.22
N TRP A 229 -6.03 -6.39 -16.42
CA TRP A 229 -5.78 -5.33 -17.40
C TRP A 229 -5.55 -3.99 -16.68
N PRO A 230 -4.36 -3.38 -16.79
CA PRO A 230 -4.15 -2.06 -16.24
C PRO A 230 -5.00 -1.03 -16.98
N ILE A 231 -5.60 -0.11 -16.24
CA ILE A 231 -6.43 0.96 -16.76
C ILE A 231 -6.00 2.29 -16.17
N LEU A 232 -6.11 3.35 -16.96
CA LEU A 232 -6.07 4.72 -16.54
C LEU A 232 -7.46 5.08 -15.99
N THR A 233 -7.52 5.61 -14.78
CA THR A 233 -8.79 5.91 -14.09
C THR A 233 -9.25 7.34 -14.30
N PHE A 234 -8.31 8.24 -14.60
CA PHE A 234 -8.53 9.63 -14.99
C PHE A 234 -7.40 10.09 -15.92
N ASP A 235 -7.69 11.03 -16.81
CA ASP A 235 -6.69 11.68 -17.66
C ASP A 235 -6.70 13.20 -17.48
N GLN A 236 -5.73 13.88 -18.10
CA GLN A 236 -5.60 15.34 -18.06
C GLN A 236 -6.56 16.06 -19.02
N GLN A 237 -7.56 15.37 -19.56
CA GLN A 237 -8.49 15.92 -20.55
C GLN A 237 -9.92 15.80 -20.02
N CYS A 238 -10.44 16.85 -19.36
CA CYS A 238 -11.87 16.82 -19.10
C CYS A 238 -12.68 17.06 -20.37
N ARG A 239 -13.29 15.99 -20.87
CA ARG A 239 -14.32 16.06 -21.91
C ARG A 239 -15.66 15.89 -21.23
N SER A 240 -16.25 16.99 -20.76
CA SER A 240 -17.60 16.95 -20.18
C SER A 240 -18.55 16.29 -21.18
N SER A 241 -19.19 15.18 -20.80
CA SER A 241 -20.32 14.67 -21.59
C SER A 241 -21.43 15.72 -21.51
N LYS A 242 -21.77 16.32 -22.66
CA LYS A 242 -23.03 17.04 -22.82
C LYS A 242 -24.21 16.09 -22.63
#